data_AF-A0A350W2Q3-F1
#
_entry.id   AF-A0A350W2Q3-F1
#
_cell.length_a   1.000
_cell.length_b   1.000
_cell.length_c   1.000
_cell.angle_alpha   90.00
_cell.angle_beta   90.00
_cell.angle_gamma   90.00
#
_symmetry.space_group_name_H-M   'P 1'
#
loop_
_entity.id
_entity.type
_entity.pdbx_description
1 polymer ?
#
loop_
_entity_poly.entity_id
_entity_poly.type
_entity_poly.pdbx_seq_one_letter_code
_entity_poly.pdbx_strand_id
1 'polypeptide(L)'
;RQQIDNLTDFVKKFGGRGLAWMKMTEKGFESNIVKFFTPVELENIGRTFNSKPGDIVFFAADKEKTVCDVLGALRVQLAEMLGIIPKDKFNFLWVVDFPLFAYNSEEKKWDAVHHPFTSPKDDISNLSIFQSFKS
;
A
#
# COMPACT_ATOMS: atom_id res chain seq x y z
N ARG A 1 -3.97 21.48 7.64
CA ARG A 1 -3.47 20.66 8.78
C ARG A 1 -4.52 19.68 9.25
N GLN A 2 -5.70 20.14 9.72
CA GLN A 2 -6.81 19.27 10.16
C GLN A 2 -7.15 18.11 9.20
N GLN A 3 -7.18 18.36 7.88
CA GLN A 3 -7.45 17.29 6.91
C GLN A 3 -6.40 16.17 6.94
N ILE A 4 -5.11 16.51 7.10
CA ILE A 4 -4.03 15.52 7.18
C ILE A 4 -4.13 14.74 8.49
N ASP A 5 -4.51 15.39 9.59
CA ASP A 5 -4.72 14.73 10.88
C ASP A 5 -5.89 13.73 10.76
N ASN A 6 -6.98 14.12 10.11
CA ASN A 6 -8.11 13.23 9.83
C ASN A 6 -7.71 12.03 8.94
N LEU A 7 -6.87 12.25 7.91
CA LEU A 7 -6.33 11.18 7.07
C LEU A 7 -5.40 10.24 7.87
N THR A 8 -4.63 10.80 8.80
CA THR A 8 -3.78 10.03 9.70
C THR A 8 -4.62 9.13 10.61
N ASP A 9 -5.73 9.64 11.13
CA ASP A 9 -6.67 8.85 11.94
C ASP A 9 -7.44 7.82 11.11
N PHE A 10 -7.73 8.13 9.85
CA PHE A 10 -8.33 7.19 8.92
C PHE A 10 -7.42 5.98 8.68
N VAL A 11 -6.13 6.18 8.37
CA VAL A 11 -5.22 5.07 8.05
C VAL A 11 -4.90 4.17 9.26
N LYS A 12 -5.07 4.66 10.49
CA LYS A 12 -4.91 3.85 11.70
C LYS A 12 -5.87 2.66 11.75
N LYS A 13 -7.05 2.77 11.11
CA LYS A 13 -8.02 1.67 11.00
C LYS A 13 -7.50 0.50 10.17
N PHE A 14 -6.47 0.72 9.36
CA PHE A 14 -5.84 -0.26 8.47
C PHE A 14 -4.47 -0.72 8.98
N GLY A 15 -4.16 -0.50 10.27
CA GLY A 15 -2.88 -0.86 10.88
C GLY A 15 -1.77 0.17 10.71
N GLY A 16 -2.05 1.32 10.10
CA GLY A 16 -1.09 2.42 9.98
C GLY A 16 -0.77 3.05 11.34
N ARG A 17 0.51 3.09 11.73
CA ARG A 17 0.92 3.77 12.97
C ARG A 17 1.05 5.28 12.83
N GLY A 18 1.14 5.76 11.60
CA GLY A 18 1.20 7.18 11.25
C GLY A 18 1.15 7.36 9.74
N LEU A 19 1.00 8.62 9.32
CA LEU A 19 1.00 9.02 7.93
C LEU A 19 1.98 10.17 7.77
N ALA A 20 3.14 9.90 7.19
CA ALA A 20 4.09 10.96 6.88
C ALA A 20 3.72 11.61 5.55
N TRP A 21 4.08 12.88 5.37
CA TRP A 21 3.74 13.63 4.17
C TRP A 21 4.78 14.71 3.88
N MET A 22 4.85 15.15 2.63
CA MET A 22 5.62 16.32 2.20
C MET A 22 4.79 17.11 1.19
N LYS A 23 4.73 18.43 1.35
CA LYS A 23 4.09 19.31 0.37
C LYS A 23 5.15 19.86 -0.58
N MET A 24 4.93 19.78 -1.89
CA MET A 24 5.79 20.45 -2.86
C MET A 24 5.37 21.92 -2.96
N THR A 25 6.32 22.83 -2.74
CA THR A 25 6.15 24.28 -2.94
C THR A 25 7.08 24.76 -4.05
N GLU A 26 7.00 26.04 -4.42
CA GLU A 26 7.93 26.63 -5.38
C GLU A 26 9.39 26.60 -4.90
N LYS A 27 9.62 26.41 -3.59
CA LYS A 27 10.94 26.35 -2.97
C LYS A 27 11.43 24.91 -2.72
N GLY A 28 10.64 23.90 -3.08
CA GLY A 28 10.92 22.49 -2.83
C GLY A 28 9.96 21.86 -1.81
N PHE A 29 10.33 20.70 -1.27
CA PHE A 29 9.50 19.99 -0.30
C PHE A 29 9.50 20.63 1.08
N GLU A 30 8.31 20.78 1.67
CA GLU A 30 8.08 21.27 3.03
C GLU A 30 7.32 20.22 3.88
N SER A 31 7.89 19.86 5.03
CA SER A 31 7.28 19.04 6.09
C SER A 31 8.23 18.88 7.29
N ASN A 32 7.70 18.41 8.42
CA ASN A 32 8.46 18.05 9.62
C ASN A 32 9.49 16.94 9.38
N ILE A 33 9.32 16.13 8.32
CA ILE A 33 10.23 15.03 8.00
C ILE A 33 11.32 15.38 6.98
N VAL A 34 11.22 16.52 6.28
CA VAL A 34 12.16 16.88 5.19
C VAL A 34 13.61 16.91 5.66
N LYS A 35 13.86 17.35 6.91
CA LYS A 35 15.20 17.39 7.52
C LYS A 35 15.89 16.02 7.65
N PHE A 36 15.15 14.93 7.50
CA PHE A 36 15.69 13.56 7.55
C PHE A 36 16.12 13.04 6.17
N PHE A 37 15.92 13.83 5.10
CA PHE A 37 16.27 13.48 3.74
C PHE A 37 17.40 14.37 3.24
N THR A 38 18.28 13.79 2.46
CA THR A 38 19.30 14.51 1.70
C THR A 38 18.67 15.24 0.51
N PRO A 39 19.33 16.28 -0.04
CA PRO A 39 18.85 16.97 -1.24
C PRO A 39 18.64 16.02 -2.43
N VAL A 40 19.52 15.04 -2.59
CA VAL A 40 19.45 14.02 -3.66
C VAL A 40 18.23 13.11 -3.49
N GLU A 41 17.90 12.71 -2.26
CA GLU A 41 16.69 11.92 -2.00
C GLU A 41 15.42 12.72 -2.27
N LEU A 42 15.37 13.99 -1.87
CA LEU A 42 14.24 14.89 -2.15
C LEU A 42 14.06 15.12 -3.66
N GLU A 43 15.14 15.33 -4.40
CA GLU A 43 15.11 15.43 -5.86
C GLU A 43 14.56 14.15 -6.50
N ASN A 44 15.05 12.98 -6.06
CA ASN A 44 14.59 11.69 -6.55
C ASN A 44 13.11 11.44 -6.25
N ILE A 45 12.62 11.80 -5.06
CA ILE A 45 11.19 11.73 -4.73
C ILE A 45 10.39 12.62 -5.69
N GLY A 46 10.81 13.88 -5.86
CA GLY A 46 10.12 14.82 -6.74
C GLY A 46 10.04 14.32 -8.18
N ARG A 47 11.14 13.76 -8.69
CA ARG A 47 11.21 13.14 -10.03
C ARG A 47 10.32 11.90 -10.14
N THR A 48 10.33 11.03 -9.14
CA THR A 48 9.58 9.76 -9.15
C THR A 48 8.07 9.99 -9.21
N PHE A 49 7.58 10.98 -8.46
CA PHE A 49 6.15 11.33 -8.43
C PHE A 49 5.77 12.42 -9.43
N ASN A 50 6.71 12.94 -10.22
CA ASN A 50 6.52 14.09 -11.10
C ASN A 50 5.83 15.26 -10.38
N SER A 51 6.27 15.55 -9.16
CA SER A 51 5.59 16.48 -8.24
C SER A 51 5.73 17.93 -8.70
N LYS A 52 4.63 18.67 -8.62
CA LYS A 52 4.55 20.09 -8.95
C LYS A 52 4.22 20.92 -7.71
N PRO A 53 4.56 22.22 -7.68
CA PRO A 53 4.11 23.11 -6.61
C PRO A 53 2.59 23.01 -6.41
N GLY A 54 2.19 22.72 -5.18
CA GLY A 54 0.79 22.45 -4.81
C GLY A 54 0.50 20.99 -4.48
N ASP A 55 1.32 20.05 -4.95
CA ASP A 55 1.14 18.62 -4.68
C ASP A 55 1.53 18.25 -3.25
N ILE A 56 0.98 17.13 -2.79
CA ILE A 56 1.34 16.49 -1.52
C ILE A 56 1.65 15.01 -1.76
N VAL A 57 2.80 14.57 -1.26
CA VAL A 57 3.22 13.18 -1.28
C VAL A 57 3.00 12.59 0.10
N PHE A 58 2.31 11.46 0.18
CA PHE A 58 2.07 10.72 1.41
C PHE A 58 2.94 9.46 1.47
N PHE A 59 3.38 9.09 2.68
CA PHE A 59 4.26 7.96 2.92
C PHE A 59 3.75 7.11 4.08
N ALA A 60 3.87 5.79 3.91
CA ALA A 60 3.71 4.80 4.97
C ALA A 60 4.95 3.91 4.99
N ALA A 61 5.42 3.57 6.20
CA ALA A 61 6.60 2.72 6.39
C ALA A 61 6.28 1.67 7.46
N ASP A 62 6.08 0.43 7.02
CA ASP A 62 5.78 -0.73 7.85
C ASP A 62 6.07 -2.02 7.05
N LYS A 63 5.64 -3.18 7.52
CA LYS A 63 5.61 -4.41 6.72
C LYS A 63 4.83 -4.20 5.43
N GLU A 64 5.26 -4.84 4.35
CA GLU A 64 4.70 -4.70 3.00
C GLU A 64 3.17 -4.78 2.98
N LYS A 65 2.58 -5.82 3.59
CA LYS A 65 1.12 -5.97 3.66
C LYS A 65 0.44 -4.75 4.29
N THR A 66 0.93 -4.29 5.43
CA THR A 66 0.38 -3.12 6.13
C THR A 66 0.51 -1.85 5.29
N VAL A 67 1.64 -1.65 4.60
CA VAL A 67 1.84 -0.50 3.71
C VAL A 67 0.84 -0.53 2.55
N CYS A 68 0.66 -1.69 1.91
CA CYS A 68 -0.29 -1.87 0.83
C CYS A 68 -1.73 -1.62 1.28
N ASP A 69 -2.12 -2.15 2.45
CA ASP A 69 -3.45 -1.95 3.03
C ASP A 69 -3.71 -0.46 3.34
N VAL A 70 -2.76 0.20 4.00
CA VAL A 70 -2.84 1.62 4.37
C VAL A 70 -2.91 2.53 3.14
N LEU A 71 -1.96 2.41 2.21
CA LEU A 71 -1.90 3.29 1.03
C LEU A 71 -3.00 2.97 0.02
N GLY A 72 -3.42 1.71 -0.07
CA GLY A 72 -4.56 1.29 -0.88
C GLY A 72 -5.86 1.93 -0.41
N ALA A 73 -6.14 1.87 0.89
CA ALA A 73 -7.30 2.52 1.50
C ALA A 73 -7.24 4.05 1.38
N LEU A 74 -6.07 4.65 1.68
CA LEU A 74 -5.86 6.09 1.57
C LEU A 74 -6.11 6.60 0.14
N ARG A 75 -5.64 5.87 -0.87
CA ARG A 75 -5.85 6.20 -2.28
C ARG A 75 -7.34 6.29 -2.63
N VAL A 76 -8.16 5.35 -2.15
CA VAL A 76 -9.61 5.36 -2.38
C VAL A 76 -10.26 6.53 -1.64
N GLN A 77 -9.93 6.73 -0.37
CA GLN A 77 -10.45 7.83 0.45
C GLN A 77 -10.15 9.20 -0.19
N LEU A 78 -8.93 9.40 -0.69
CA LEU A 78 -8.55 10.62 -1.39
C LEU A 78 -9.34 10.80 -2.70
N ALA A 79 -9.53 9.73 -3.47
CA ALA A 79 -10.29 9.81 -4.71
C ALA A 79 -11.76 10.20 -4.48
N GLU A 80 -12.38 9.68 -3.41
CA GLU A 80 -13.72 10.08 -2.97
C GLU A 80 -13.76 11.54 -2.52
N MET A 81 -12.83 11.96 -1.67
CA MET A 81 -12.75 13.34 -1.16
C MET A 81 -12.53 14.36 -2.28
N LEU A 82 -11.75 14.01 -3.30
CA LEU A 82 -11.48 14.87 -4.46
C LEU A 82 -12.59 14.77 -5.53
N GLY A 83 -13.53 13.84 -5.39
CA GLY A 83 -14.62 13.64 -6.36
C GLY A 83 -14.14 13.18 -7.74
N ILE A 84 -13.00 12.49 -7.82
CA ILE A 84 -12.38 12.08 -9.09
C ILE A 84 -12.76 10.67 -9.55
N ILE A 85 -13.62 9.99 -8.81
CA ILE A 85 -14.17 8.68 -9.20
C ILE A 85 -15.31 8.91 -10.21
N PRO A 86 -15.16 8.52 -11.49
CA PRO A 86 -16.20 8.74 -12.49
C PRO A 86 -17.42 7.86 -12.21
N LYS A 87 -18.61 8.45 -12.11
CA LYS A 87 -19.84 7.74 -11.72
C LYS A 87 -20.40 6.81 -12.81
N ASP A 88 -20.16 7.15 -14.07
CA ASP A 88 -20.76 6.46 -15.22
C ASP A 88 -19.74 5.63 -16.00
N LYS A 89 -18.62 5.26 -15.37
CA LYS A 89 -17.54 4.49 -16.00
C LYS A 89 -17.28 3.19 -15.25
N PHE A 90 -17.31 2.08 -15.98
CA PHE A 90 -16.95 0.77 -15.48
C PHE A 90 -15.58 0.35 -16.03
N ASN A 91 -14.66 -0.01 -15.14
CA ASN A 91 -13.33 -0.52 -15.51
C ASN A 91 -13.17 -1.94 -14.96
N PHE A 92 -13.46 -2.93 -15.80
CA PHE A 92 -13.32 -4.34 -15.43
C PHE A 92 -11.91 -4.83 -15.70
N LEU A 93 -11.36 -5.63 -14.77
CA LEU A 93 -10.09 -6.31 -14.92
C LEU A 93 -10.11 -7.64 -14.20
N TRP A 94 -9.17 -8.51 -14.56
CA TRP A 94 -8.89 -9.75 -13.84
C TRP A 94 -7.56 -9.61 -13.13
N VAL A 95 -7.56 -9.87 -11.83
CA VAL A 95 -6.32 -10.16 -11.10
C VAL A 95 -6.14 -11.67 -11.16
N VAL A 96 -5.00 -12.11 -11.66
CA VAL A 96 -4.64 -13.53 -11.82
C VAL A 96 -3.33 -13.80 -11.08
N ASP A 97 -2.91 -15.06 -11.04
CA ASP A 97 -1.65 -15.46 -10.41
C ASP A 97 -1.53 -15.09 -8.93
N PHE A 98 -2.65 -15.22 -8.20
CA PHE A 98 -2.62 -15.12 -6.75
C PHE A 98 -1.72 -16.20 -6.14
N PRO A 99 -1.00 -15.89 -5.05
CA PRO A 99 -0.29 -16.91 -4.29
C PRO A 99 -1.28 -17.94 -3.75
N LEU A 100 -0.89 -19.22 -3.78
CA LEU A 100 -1.74 -20.31 -3.29
C LEU A 100 -1.86 -20.28 -1.76
N PHE A 101 -0.76 -19.92 -1.09
CA PHE A 101 -0.69 -19.79 0.36
C PHE A 101 -0.13 -18.43 0.76
N ALA A 102 -0.59 -17.92 1.90
CA ALA A 102 -0.02 -16.77 2.58
C ALA A 102 0.50 -17.20 3.95
N TYR A 103 1.68 -16.73 4.33
CA TYR A 103 2.23 -17.02 5.64
C TYR A 103 1.56 -16.15 6.71
N ASN A 104 0.95 -16.80 7.69
CA ASN A 104 0.40 -16.16 8.87
C ASN A 104 1.48 -16.08 9.94
N SER A 105 2.01 -14.87 10.15
CA SER A 105 3.09 -14.65 11.12
C SER A 105 2.65 -14.78 12.58
N GLU A 106 1.35 -14.63 12.88
CA GLU A 106 0.82 -14.74 14.24
C GLU A 106 0.74 -16.21 14.67
N GLU A 107 0.17 -17.04 13.80
CA GLU A 107 0.00 -18.47 14.03
C GLU A 107 1.21 -19.31 13.59
N LYS A 108 2.19 -18.68 12.94
CA LYS A 108 3.40 -19.30 12.39
C LYS A 108 3.10 -20.48 11.45
N LYS A 109 2.05 -20.34 10.64
CA LYS A 109 1.60 -21.37 9.70
C LYS A 109 1.27 -20.75 8.34
N TRP A 110 1.10 -21.59 7.34
CA TRP A 110 0.63 -21.17 6.02
C TRP A 110 -0.87 -21.38 5.93
N ASP A 111 -1.58 -20.34 5.49
CA ASP A 111 -3.02 -20.37 5.25
C ASP A 111 -3.28 -20.36 3.73
N ALA A 112 -4.31 -21.09 3.30
CA ALA A 112 -4.77 -21.03 1.90
C ALA A 112 -5.37 -19.63 1.63
N VAL A 113 -4.98 -19.02 0.51
CA VAL A 113 -5.45 -17.66 0.15
C VAL A 113 -6.87 -17.68 -0.40
N HIS A 114 -7.25 -18.79 -1.02
CA HIS A 114 -8.59 -19.03 -1.57
C HIS A 114 -9.19 -20.27 -0.88
N HIS A 115 -9.72 -21.21 -1.67
CA HIS A 115 -10.14 -22.50 -1.16
C HIS A 115 -8.95 -23.48 -1.14
N PRO A 116 -8.83 -24.38 -0.15
CA PRO A 116 -7.78 -25.42 -0.11
C PRO A 116 -7.70 -26.36 -1.33
N PHE A 117 -8.73 -26.36 -2.19
CA PHE A 117 -8.78 -27.16 -3.42
C PHE A 117 -8.40 -26.37 -4.68
N THR A 118 -7.91 -25.13 -4.53
CA THR A 118 -7.42 -24.34 -5.66
C THR A 118 -6.18 -25.01 -6.24
N SER A 119 -6.21 -25.35 -7.53
CA SER A 119 -5.08 -26.02 -8.17
C SER A 119 -3.87 -25.09 -8.24
N PRO A 120 -2.65 -25.59 -7.99
CA PRO A 120 -1.42 -24.89 -8.35
C PRO A 120 -1.38 -24.66 -9.87
N LYS A 121 -0.63 -23.63 -10.29
CA LYS A 121 -0.38 -23.33 -11.71
C LYS A 121 0.67 -24.26 -12.33
N ASP A 122 1.69 -24.61 -11.56
CA ASP A 122 2.82 -25.47 -11.97
C ASP A 122 2.85 -26.78 -11.15
N ASP A 123 3.70 -27.74 -11.55
CA ASP A 123 3.95 -28.94 -10.75
C ASP A 123 4.70 -28.57 -9.47
N ILE A 124 4.03 -28.84 -8.35
CA ILE A 124 4.42 -28.50 -6.98
C ILE A 124 4.71 -29.75 -6.15
N SER A 125 4.75 -30.93 -6.76
CA SER A 125 4.94 -32.22 -6.08
C SER A 125 6.20 -32.28 -5.20
N ASN A 126 7.22 -31.48 -5.53
CA ASN A 126 8.49 -31.40 -4.80
C ASN A 126 8.53 -30.32 -3.70
N LEU A 127 7.47 -29.54 -3.51
CA LEU A 127 7.44 -28.48 -2.50
C LEU A 127 7.12 -29.05 -1.10
N SER A 128 8.01 -28.80 -0.14
CA SER A 128 7.89 -29.29 1.25
C SER A 128 6.61 -28.85 1.96
N ILE A 129 6.03 -27.71 1.58
CA ILE A 129 4.80 -27.17 2.16
C ILE A 129 3.59 -28.10 2.03
N PHE A 130 3.53 -28.95 0.99
CA PHE A 130 2.43 -29.90 0.78
C PHE A 130 2.51 -31.14 1.66
N GLN A 131 3.68 -31.42 2.26
CA GLN A 131 3.81 -32.50 3.23
C GLN A 131 3.09 -32.17 4.55
N SER A 132 2.97 -30.88 4.89
CA SER A 132 2.31 -30.40 6.10
C SER A 132 0.77 -30.42 6.03
N PHE A 133 0.17 -30.54 4.83
CA PHE A 133 -1.28 -30.56 4.62
C PHE A 133 -1.86 -31.97 4.37
N LYS A 134 -1.02 -33.01 4.31
CA LYS A 134 -1.43 -34.41 4.06
C LYS A 134 -1.69 -35.23 5.33
N SER A 135 -2.00 -34.59 6.47
CA SER A 135 -2.42 -35.29 7.69
C SER A 135 -3.90 -35.63 7.70
#